data_AF-A0A7C8YM75-F1
#
_entry.id   AF-A0A7C8YM75-F1
#
_cell.length_a   1.000
_cell.length_b   1.000
_cell.length_c   1.000
_cell.angle_alpha   90.00
_cell.angle_beta   90.00
_cell.angle_gamma   90.00
#
_symmetry.space_group_name_H-M   'P 1'
#
loop_
_entity.id
_entity.type
_entity.pdbx_description
1 polymer ?
#
loop_
_entity_poly.entity_id
_entity_poly.type
_entity_poly.pdbx_seq_one_letter_code
_entity_poly.pdbx_strand_id
1 'polypeptide(L)'
;PGSKNKPKPPIIVTRDSPNALRSHMLEVAPGSDVVDSVTHFARRRGRGVCVLSGTGSVTNVNLRQPAAPAGSVMTLHGRFEILSLTGTALPPPAPPGAGG
;
A
#
# COMPACT_ATOMS: atom_id res chain seq x y z
N PRO A 1 10.82 52.56 -23.39
CA PRO A 1 11.34 52.15 -22.07
C PRO A 1 10.53 50.96 -21.51
N GLY A 2 10.92 49.73 -21.87
CA GLY A 2 10.22 48.52 -21.46
C GLY A 2 11.17 47.60 -20.72
N SER A 3 11.05 47.54 -19.40
CA SER A 3 11.83 46.61 -18.57
C SER A 3 11.41 45.18 -18.91
N LYS A 4 12.33 44.42 -19.49
CA LYS A 4 12.16 42.99 -19.79
C LYS A 4 12.02 42.24 -18.46
N ASN A 5 10.79 41.87 -18.12
CA ASN A 5 10.51 40.98 -17.01
C ASN A 5 11.05 39.59 -17.37
N LYS A 6 12.29 39.28 -16.96
CA LYS A 6 12.83 37.92 -17.10
C LYS A 6 11.98 36.99 -16.24
N PRO A 7 11.34 35.95 -16.81
CA PRO A 7 10.60 34.99 -16.01
C PRO A 7 11.57 34.35 -15.00
N LYS A 8 11.19 34.35 -13.71
CA LYS A 8 11.96 33.66 -12.69
C LYS A 8 12.10 32.19 -13.10
N PRO A 9 13.32 31.62 -13.05
CA PRO A 9 13.50 30.21 -13.37
C PRO A 9 12.61 29.39 -12.44
N PRO A 10 11.91 28.36 -12.96
CA PRO A 10 11.06 27.51 -12.14
C PRO A 10 11.93 26.86 -11.06
N ILE A 11 11.53 27.01 -9.80
CA ILE A 11 12.16 26.31 -8.69
C ILE A 11 11.67 24.86 -8.78
N ILE A 12 12.46 23.98 -9.41
CA ILE A 12 12.19 22.54 -9.39
C ILE A 12 12.63 22.03 -8.02
N VAL A 13 11.68 21.90 -7.08
CA VAL A 13 11.95 21.32 -5.77
C VAL A 13 12.00 19.80 -5.92
N THR A 14 13.15 19.25 -6.33
CA THR A 14 13.43 17.81 -6.19
C THR A 14 13.83 17.50 -4.74
N ARG A 15 12.99 17.86 -3.75
CA ARG A 15 13.21 17.37 -2.39
C ARG A 15 12.73 15.93 -2.34
N ASP A 16 13.64 15.00 -2.62
CA ASP A 16 13.51 13.63 -2.16
C ASP A 16 13.47 13.66 -0.62
N SER A 17 12.27 13.84 -0.07
CA SER A 17 12.06 13.71 1.36
C SER A 17 12.09 12.22 1.70
N PRO A 18 12.82 11.78 2.74
CA PRO A 18 12.74 10.41 3.21
C PRO A 18 11.31 10.00 3.61
N ASN A 19 10.43 10.97 3.83
CA ASN A 19 9.01 10.76 4.15
C ASN A 19 8.07 11.00 2.97
N ALA A 20 8.58 11.20 1.75
CA ALA A 20 7.74 11.33 0.57
C ALA A 20 7.01 10.00 0.27
N LEU A 21 5.73 10.11 -0.08
CA LEU A 21 4.98 8.97 -0.62
C LEU A 21 5.53 8.62 -2.00
N ARG A 22 5.83 7.34 -2.21
CA ARG A 22 6.27 6.81 -3.50
C ARG A 22 5.25 5.80 -4.00
N SER A 23 4.81 5.99 -5.23
CA SER A 23 3.92 5.04 -5.89
C SER A 23 4.69 3.77 -6.25
N HIS A 24 4.08 2.62 -5.98
CA HIS A 24 4.64 1.31 -6.30
C HIS A 24 3.56 0.46 -6.99
N MET A 25 3.99 -0.34 -7.96
CA MET A 25 3.19 -1.39 -8.55
C MET A 25 3.67 -2.73 -8.00
N LEU A 26 2.76 -3.52 -7.46
CA LEU A 26 3.02 -4.86 -6.95
C LEU A 26 2.17 -5.85 -7.74
N GLU A 27 2.83 -6.72 -8.49
CA GLU A 27 2.18 -7.85 -9.13
C GLU A 27 2.12 -9.02 -8.16
N VAL A 28 0.94 -9.60 -7.98
CA VAL A 28 0.72 -10.77 -7.12
C VAL A 28 0.64 -12.01 -8.01
N ALA A 29 1.51 -12.98 -7.75
CA ALA A 29 1.56 -14.20 -8.54
C ALA A 29 0.30 -15.07 -8.35
N PRO A 30 -0.12 -15.84 -9.37
CA PRO A 30 -1.25 -16.77 -9.24
C PRO A 30 -1.07 -17.73 -8.04
N GLY A 31 -2.14 -17.94 -7.28
CA GLY A 31 -2.12 -18.80 -6.09
C GLY A 31 -1.47 -18.18 -4.85
N SER A 32 -0.96 -16.94 -4.92
CA SER A 32 -0.43 -16.24 -3.75
C SER A 32 -1.54 -15.51 -2.99
N ASP A 33 -1.39 -15.43 -1.66
CA ASP A 33 -2.26 -14.60 -0.83
C ASP A 33 -1.92 -13.11 -1.03
N VAL A 34 -2.95 -12.31 -1.29
CA VAL A 34 -2.81 -10.87 -1.58
C VAL A 34 -2.33 -10.11 -0.34
N VAL A 35 -2.87 -10.42 0.83
CA VAL A 35 -2.54 -9.73 2.09
C VAL A 35 -1.10 -10.02 2.50
N ASP A 36 -0.69 -11.28 2.40
CA ASP A 36 0.70 -11.69 2.66
C ASP A 36 1.66 -11.04 1.68
N SER A 37 1.30 -10.96 0.41
CA SER A 37 2.13 -10.31 -0.62
C SER A 37 2.37 -8.83 -0.32
N VAL A 38 1.32 -8.08 0.04
CA VAL A 38 1.43 -6.65 0.42
C VAL A 38 2.22 -6.51 1.73
N THR A 39 1.97 -7.38 2.71
CA THR A 39 2.67 -7.36 4.01
C THR A 39 4.16 -7.65 3.83
N HIS A 40 4.51 -8.64 3.01
CA HIS A 40 5.88 -8.98 2.68
C HIS A 40 6.57 -7.85 1.90
N PHE A 41 5.86 -7.17 1.00
CA PHE A 41 6.38 -5.98 0.32
C PHE A 41 6.70 -4.86 1.31
N ALA A 42 5.80 -4.54 2.24
CA ALA A 42 6.01 -3.54 3.29
C ALA A 42 7.23 -3.88 4.16
N ARG A 43 7.35 -5.15 4.59
CA ARG A 43 8.47 -5.67 5.38
C ARG A 43 9.81 -5.55 4.66
N ARG A 44 9.89 -6.03 3.41
CA ARG A 44 11.14 -5.97 2.63
C ARG A 44 11.64 -4.56 2.38
N ARG A 45 10.73 -3.58 2.32
CA ARG A 45 11.06 -2.16 2.13
C ARG A 45 11.28 -1.40 3.43
N GLY A 46 10.97 -1.99 4.59
CA GLY A 46 11.02 -1.32 5.89
C GLY A 46 10.10 -0.09 5.95
N ARG A 47 8.99 -0.09 5.21
CA ARG A 47 8.10 1.07 5.05
C ARG A 47 6.64 0.67 5.13
N GLY A 48 5.82 1.58 5.68
CA GLY A 48 4.36 1.48 5.61
C GLY A 48 3.87 1.60 4.17
N VAL A 49 2.84 0.83 3.84
CA VAL A 49 2.23 0.78 2.51
C VAL A 49 0.77 1.16 2.64
N CYS A 50 0.29 2.00 1.71
CA CYS A 50 -1.12 2.31 1.53
C CYS A 50 -1.55 1.84 0.14
N VAL A 51 -2.62 1.06 0.07
CA VAL A 51 -3.18 0.60 -1.20
C VAL A 51 -4.07 1.70 -1.77
N LEU A 52 -3.62 2.32 -2.85
CA LEU A 52 -4.38 3.35 -3.58
C LEU A 52 -5.47 2.72 -4.46
N SER A 53 -5.15 1.60 -5.10
CA SER A 53 -6.05 0.80 -5.91
C SER A 53 -5.47 -0.61 -6.09
N GLY A 54 -6.33 -1.55 -6.46
CA GLY A 54 -5.94 -2.91 -6.84
C GLY A 54 -7.04 -3.54 -7.67
N THR A 55 -6.64 -4.28 -8.71
CA THR A 55 -7.54 -4.98 -9.63
C THR A 55 -7.01 -6.40 -9.86
N GLY A 56 -7.90 -7.31 -10.23
CA GLY A 56 -7.56 -8.70 -10.52
C GLY A 56 -8.59 -9.67 -9.96
N SER A 57 -8.27 -10.95 -10.08
CA SER A 57 -9.15 -12.04 -9.66
C SER A 57 -8.54 -12.81 -8.49
N VAL A 58 -9.38 -13.22 -7.55
CA VAL A 58 -9.01 -13.98 -6.36
C VAL A 58 -9.86 -15.24 -6.24
N THR A 59 -9.39 -16.21 -5.48
CA THR A 59 -10.14 -17.44 -5.20
C THR A 59 -10.12 -17.72 -3.71
N ASN A 60 -11.16 -18.38 -3.18
CA ASN A 60 -11.25 -18.80 -1.78
C ASN A 60 -11.01 -17.65 -0.77
N VAL A 61 -11.85 -16.61 -0.85
CA VAL A 61 -11.65 -15.35 -0.12
C VAL A 61 -12.02 -15.51 1.36
N ASN A 62 -11.11 -15.12 2.24
CA ASN A 62 -11.37 -15.07 3.68
C ASN A 62 -11.81 -13.66 4.10
N LEU A 63 -13.00 -13.55 4.68
CA LEU A 63 -13.58 -12.29 5.13
C LEU A 63 -13.79 -12.29 6.65
N ARG A 64 -13.40 -11.19 7.30
CA ARG A 64 -13.77 -10.89 8.69
C ARG A 64 -14.96 -9.93 8.67
N GLN A 65 -16.10 -10.38 9.16
CA GLN A 65 -17.31 -9.55 9.23
C GLN A 65 -17.33 -8.76 10.54
N PRO A 66 -17.43 -7.42 10.52
CA PRO A 66 -17.44 -6.61 11.74
C PRO A 66 -18.58 -6.95 12.72
N ALA A 67 -19.72 -7.40 12.21
CA ALA A 67 -20.88 -7.78 13.01
C ALA A 67 -20.82 -9.23 13.53
N ALA A 68 -19.83 -10.02 13.08
CA ALA A 68 -19.68 -11.40 13.51
C ALA A 68 -18.85 -11.49 14.80
N PRO A 69 -18.95 -12.60 15.57
CA PRO A 69 -18.18 -12.77 16.80
C PRO A 69 -16.69 -12.51 16.60
N ALA A 70 -16.04 -11.94 17.60
CA ALA A 70 -14.62 -11.58 17.53
C ALA A 70 -13.77 -12.78 17.09
N GLY A 71 -12.91 -12.57 16.10
CA GLY A 71 -12.03 -13.61 15.59
C GLY A 71 -12.65 -14.52 14.52
N SER A 72 -13.96 -14.43 14.26
CA SER A 72 -14.60 -15.18 13.19
C SER A 72 -14.08 -14.79 11.80
N VAL A 73 -13.92 -15.79 10.95
CA VAL A 73 -13.52 -15.67 9.54
C VAL A 73 -14.49 -16.53 8.73
N MET A 74 -15.07 -15.94 7.69
CA MET A 74 -15.88 -16.64 6.72
C MET A 74 -15.09 -16.83 5.43
N THR A 75 -15.03 -18.07 4.94
CA THR A 75 -14.40 -18.37 3.64
C THR A 75 -15.47 -18.45 2.55
N LEU A 76 -15.33 -17.60 1.54
CA LEU A 76 -16.11 -17.65 0.31
C LEU A 76 -15.37 -18.48 -0.72
N HIS A 77 -15.88 -19.69 -0.99
CA HIS A 77 -15.32 -20.57 -2.01
C HIS A 77 -15.76 -20.15 -3.42
N GLY A 78 -14.85 -20.28 -4.38
CA GLY A 78 -15.07 -19.86 -5.77
C GLY A 78 -14.09 -18.78 -6.21
N ARG A 79 -14.31 -18.24 -7.41
CA ARG A 79 -13.52 -17.17 -8.04
C ARG A 79 -14.30 -15.87 -8.01
N PHE A 80 -13.63 -14.78 -7.62
CA PHE A 80 -14.23 -13.47 -7.46
C PHE A 80 -13.33 -12.40 -8.08
N GLU A 81 -13.94 -11.35 -8.63
CA GLU A 81 -13.21 -10.18 -9.12
C GLU A 81 -13.08 -9.15 -8.00
N ILE A 82 -11.90 -8.55 -7.91
CA ILE A 82 -11.64 -7.41 -7.03
C ILE A 82 -12.30 -6.17 -7.66
N LEU A 83 -13.43 -5.77 -7.09
CA LEU A 83 -14.11 -4.53 -7.48
C LEU A 83 -13.43 -3.30 -6.87
N SER A 84 -12.95 -3.45 -5.64
CA SER A 84 -12.23 -2.41 -4.90
C SER A 84 -11.32 -3.06 -3.87
N LEU A 85 -10.10 -2.53 -3.74
CA LEU A 85 -9.13 -2.93 -2.73
C LEU A 85 -8.56 -1.69 -2.08
N THR A 86 -8.76 -1.57 -0.77
CA THR A 86 -8.22 -0.50 0.05
C THR A 86 -7.66 -1.09 1.34
N GLY A 87 -6.66 -0.42 1.91
CA GLY A 87 -6.06 -0.86 3.16
C GLY A 87 -4.63 -0.38 3.32
N THR A 88 -4.06 -0.66 4.49
CA THR A 88 -2.68 -0.32 4.83
C THR A 88 -1.98 -1.53 5.43
N ALA A 89 -0.68 -1.63 5.18
CA ALA A 89 0.19 -2.62 5.81
C ALA A 89 1.39 -1.89 6.42
N LEU A 90 1.61 -2.09 7.72
CA LEU A 90 2.73 -1.51 8.43
C LEU A 90 3.84 -2.56 8.61
N PRO A 91 5.11 -2.16 8.51
CA PRO A 91 6.19 -3.04 8.91
C PRO A 91 6.04 -3.36 10.42
N PRO A 92 6.61 -4.49 10.89
CA PRO A 92 6.59 -4.82 12.30
C PRO A 92 7.12 -3.64 13.13
N PRO A 93 6.55 -3.41 14.33
CA PRO A 93 7.02 -2.34 15.21
C PRO A 93 8.51 -2.52 15.50
N ALA A 94 9.22 -1.41 15.60
CA ALA A 94 10.63 -1.43 15.96
C ALA A 94 10.80 -2.15 17.32
N PRO A 95 11.89 -2.92 17.51
CA PRO A 95 12.15 -3.56 18.79
C PRO A 95 12.20 -2.53 19.92
N PRO A 96 11.77 -2.90 21.15
CA PRO A 96 11.97 -2.04 22.31
C PRO A 96 13.46 -1.73 22.46
N GLY A 97 13.84 -0.44 22.38
CA GLY A 97 15.24 0.01 22.47
C GLY A 97 15.84 0.56 21.16
N ALA A 98 15.15 0.46 20.03
CA ALA A 98 15.52 1.15 18.80
C ALA A 98 15.00 2.60 18.80
N GLY A 99 15.40 3.39 19.79
CA GLY A 99 15.23 4.85 19.79
C GLY A 99 16.57 5.48 19.45
N GLY A 100 16.61 6.31 18.40
CA GLY A 100 17.66 7.31 18.19
C GLY A 100 17.28 8.62 18.86
#